data_AF-A0A7C8M7C9-F1
#
_entry.id   AF-A0A7C8M7C9-F1
#
_cell.length_a   1.000
_cell.length_b   1.000
_cell.length_c   1.000
_cell.angle_alpha   90.00
_cell.angle_beta   90.00
_cell.angle_gamma   90.00
#
_symmetry.space_group_name_H-M   'P 1'
#
loop_
_entity.id
_entity.type
_entity.pdbx_description
1 polymer ?
#
loop_
_entity_poly.entity_id
_entity_poly.type
_entity_poly.pdbx_seq_one_letter_code
_entity_poly.pdbx_strand_id
1 'polypeptide(L)'
;MLSKIVFALAAFQATLTSATLREFLHTVSGSVQEEPLGKLVFSNRCPYDLWVDSVDQGWESGLFSVPARSQHVEDLRKPDIHKCPTDDCGTSFKVSKTPQITRGSHTQFEYAIKHGMMYYDISFVDCAQGSSADTCPGHDKGLSITSDDTRCTIPLCQPGQYCPTEAYYVPQPLKTLGIPEPVKGCGDAGTGMTIYMTACSSEPALSARSVAGRAIMLDGNMA
;
A
#
# COMPACT_ATOMS: atom_id res chain seq x y z
N MET A 1 -56.64 -27.81 -9.75
CA MET A 1 -56.06 -26.84 -8.79
C MET A 1 -55.18 -25.91 -9.61
N LEU A 2 -55.70 -24.90 -10.33
CA LEU A 2 -56.15 -23.57 -9.84
C LEU A 2 -55.14 -23.02 -8.82
N SER A 3 -54.36 -21.96 -9.09
CA SER A 3 -54.80 -20.67 -9.61
C SER A 3 -53.66 -19.88 -10.27
N LYS A 4 -53.95 -19.26 -11.41
CA LYS A 4 -53.20 -18.16 -12.02
C LYS A 4 -53.50 -16.88 -11.23
N ILE A 5 -52.50 -16.07 -10.90
CA ILE A 5 -52.72 -14.67 -10.51
C ILE A 5 -51.94 -13.79 -11.49
N VAL A 6 -52.70 -13.26 -12.45
CA VAL A 6 -52.41 -12.06 -13.22
C VAL A 6 -53.50 -11.06 -12.83
N PHE A 7 -53.12 -9.94 -12.23
CA PHE A 7 -53.85 -8.67 -12.12
C PHE A 7 -52.74 -7.60 -11.99
N ALA A 8 -52.43 -6.76 -12.98
CA ALA A 8 -53.23 -5.73 -13.65
C ALA A 8 -53.65 -4.57 -12.72
N LEU A 9 -53.21 -3.37 -13.13
CA LEU A 9 -53.61 -2.01 -12.74
C LEU A 9 -53.16 -1.49 -11.36
N ALA A 10 -52.27 -0.50 -11.36
CA ALA A 10 -52.71 0.89 -11.40
C ALA A 10 -51.54 1.81 -11.80
N ALA A 11 -51.67 2.43 -12.97
CA ALA A 11 -50.91 3.60 -13.34
C ALA A 11 -51.33 4.74 -12.41
N PHE A 12 -50.55 4.99 -11.36
CA PHE A 12 -50.63 6.24 -10.62
C PHE A 12 -49.78 7.28 -11.37
N GLN A 13 -50.41 7.95 -12.34
CA GLN A 13 -49.90 9.22 -12.83
C GLN A 13 -50.11 10.25 -11.71
N ALA A 14 -49.22 10.22 -10.72
CA ALA A 14 -49.06 11.35 -9.82
C ALA A 14 -48.48 12.48 -10.67
N THR A 15 -49.29 13.51 -10.93
CA THR A 15 -48.82 14.83 -11.33
C THR A 15 -47.98 15.40 -10.19
N LEU A 16 -46.74 14.92 -10.08
CA LEU A 16 -45.70 15.54 -9.27
C LEU A 16 -45.40 16.88 -9.93
N THR A 17 -45.91 17.94 -9.33
CA THR A 17 -45.54 19.30 -9.70
C THR A 17 -44.03 19.44 -9.64
N SER A 18 -43.46 20.11 -10.64
CA SER A 18 -42.01 20.38 -10.82
C SER A 18 -41.32 20.89 -9.53
N ALA A 19 -42.07 21.50 -8.61
CA ALA A 19 -41.55 22.02 -7.34
C ALA A 19 -41.11 20.92 -6.36
N THR A 20 -41.85 19.82 -6.22
CA THR A 20 -41.56 18.75 -5.24
C THR A 20 -40.41 17.82 -5.64
N LEU A 21 -40.08 17.71 -6.95
CA LEU A 21 -38.94 16.92 -7.41
C LEU A 21 -37.59 17.63 -7.17
N ARG A 22 -37.59 18.97 -7.11
CA ARG A 22 -36.39 19.77 -6.85
C ARG A 22 -35.95 19.70 -5.39
N GLU A 23 -36.88 19.66 -4.42
CA GLU A 23 -36.51 19.48 -3.00
C GLU A 23 -35.99 18.07 -2.69
N PHE A 24 -36.52 17.04 -3.37
CA PHE A 24 -36.05 15.67 -3.17
C PHE A 24 -34.64 15.45 -3.77
N LEU A 25 -34.33 16.07 -4.91
CA LEU A 25 -32.98 16.03 -5.50
C LEU A 25 -31.95 16.85 -4.71
N HIS A 26 -32.37 17.90 -3.99
CA HIS A 26 -31.47 18.66 -3.13
C HIS A 26 -31.12 17.94 -1.82
N THR A 27 -31.98 17.04 -1.33
CA THR A 27 -31.74 16.31 -0.06
C THR A 27 -30.77 15.14 -0.23
N VAL A 28 -30.56 14.63 -1.45
CA VAL A 28 -29.63 13.52 -1.74
C VAL A 28 -28.28 14.02 -2.30
N SER A 29 -28.05 15.34 -2.34
CA SER A 29 -26.73 15.93 -2.61
C SER A 29 -25.91 16.09 -1.32
N GLY A 30 -26.07 15.18 -0.37
CA GLY A 30 -25.10 15.03 0.71
C GLY A 30 -23.76 14.70 0.07
N SER A 31 -22.83 15.64 0.12
CA SER A 31 -21.43 15.40 -0.23
C SER A 31 -20.98 14.16 0.53
N VAL A 32 -20.78 13.05 -0.17
CA VAL A 32 -20.09 11.90 0.41
C VAL A 32 -18.72 12.44 0.79
N GLN A 33 -18.52 12.71 2.08
CA GLN A 33 -17.19 13.01 2.58
C GLN A 33 -16.40 11.75 2.32
N GLU A 34 -15.49 11.81 1.36
CA GLU A 34 -14.58 10.71 1.13
C GLU A 34 -13.80 10.50 2.42
N GLU A 35 -13.95 9.32 3.03
CA GLU A 35 -13.14 8.96 4.19
C GLU A 35 -11.67 9.17 3.84
N PRO A 36 -10.91 9.89 4.68
CA PRO A 36 -9.51 10.12 4.42
C PRO A 36 -8.80 8.77 4.39
N LEU A 37 -7.95 8.57 3.38
CA LEU A 37 -7.05 7.43 3.39
C LEU A 37 -6.09 7.53 4.58
N GLY A 38 -5.58 6.40 5.01
CA GLY A 38 -4.58 6.33 6.06
C GLY A 38 -3.20 6.83 5.61
N LYS A 39 -2.16 6.43 6.33
CA LYS A 39 -0.80 6.93 6.12
C LYS A 39 0.14 5.83 5.67
N LEU A 40 1.20 6.23 4.98
CA LEU A 40 2.34 5.38 4.71
C LEU A 40 3.58 5.95 5.38
N VAL A 41 4.28 5.09 6.12
CA VAL A 41 5.54 5.40 6.79
C VAL A 41 6.64 4.53 6.20
N PHE A 42 7.55 5.13 5.46
CA PHE A 42 8.78 4.47 5.03
C PHE A 42 9.86 4.65 6.11
N SER A 43 10.22 3.56 6.78
CA SER A 43 11.19 3.54 7.87
C SER A 43 12.55 3.04 7.37
N ASN A 44 13.55 3.92 7.36
CA ASN A 44 14.93 3.54 7.14
C ASN A 44 15.60 3.19 8.47
N ARG A 45 15.61 1.91 8.85
CA ARG A 45 16.36 1.42 10.02
C ARG A 45 17.83 1.14 9.70
N CYS A 46 18.25 1.27 8.45
CA CYS A 46 19.62 1.00 8.05
C CYS A 46 20.59 2.00 8.71
N PRO A 47 21.87 1.62 8.88
CA PRO A 47 22.92 2.51 9.38
C PRO A 47 23.45 3.48 8.31
N TYR A 48 22.78 3.58 7.16
CA TYR A 48 23.15 4.41 6.03
C TYR A 48 21.89 5.06 5.42
N ASP A 49 22.11 6.16 4.70
CA ASP A 49 21.05 6.87 4.01
C ASP A 49 20.51 6.03 2.85
N LEU A 50 19.20 6.14 2.63
CA LEU A 50 18.52 5.59 1.47
C LEU A 50 18.02 6.73 0.60
N TRP A 51 17.94 6.49 -0.69
CA TRP A 51 17.32 7.39 -1.65
C TRP A 51 16.07 6.73 -2.20
N VAL A 52 14.96 7.44 -2.14
CA VAL A 52 13.63 6.91 -2.39
C VAL A 52 12.93 7.78 -3.43
N ASP A 53 12.27 7.14 -4.37
CA ASP A 53 11.35 7.77 -5.30
C ASP A 53 9.97 7.12 -5.15
N SER A 54 8.96 7.92 -4.82
CA SER A 54 7.58 7.50 -4.58
C SER A 54 6.78 7.76 -5.87
N VAL A 55 6.45 6.70 -6.60
CA VAL A 55 5.93 6.80 -7.97
C VAL A 55 4.58 6.11 -8.10
N ASP A 56 3.62 6.76 -8.74
CA ASP A 56 2.39 6.14 -9.25
C ASP A 56 2.23 6.40 -10.76
N GLN A 57 1.06 6.06 -11.34
CA GLN A 57 0.79 6.16 -12.78
C GLN A 57 0.68 7.61 -13.28
N GLY A 58 0.58 8.57 -12.37
CA GLY A 58 0.32 9.96 -12.68
C GLY A 58 1.24 10.98 -12.04
N TRP A 59 2.06 10.55 -11.09
CA TRP A 59 2.87 11.41 -10.26
C TRP A 59 4.10 10.67 -9.75
N GLU A 60 5.19 11.42 -9.66
CA GLU A 60 6.43 11.00 -9.01
C GLU A 60 6.85 12.09 -8.03
N SER A 61 7.35 11.69 -6.86
CA SER A 61 7.88 12.64 -5.88
C SER A 61 9.16 13.31 -6.35
N GLY A 62 9.85 12.67 -7.31
CA GLY A 62 11.27 12.86 -7.51
C GLY A 62 12.08 12.19 -6.40
N LEU A 63 13.37 12.03 -6.63
CA LEU A 63 14.25 11.35 -5.69
C LEU A 63 14.51 12.19 -4.44
N PHE A 64 14.26 11.62 -3.26
CA PHE A 64 14.57 12.24 -1.98
C PHE A 64 15.38 11.31 -1.08
N SER A 65 16.18 11.88 -0.18
CA SER A 65 16.93 11.11 0.81
C SER A 65 16.06 10.81 2.04
N VAL A 66 16.11 9.57 2.51
CA VAL A 66 15.66 9.16 3.85
C VAL A 66 16.92 8.84 4.66
N PRO A 67 17.39 9.77 5.51
CA PRO A 67 18.62 9.58 6.28
C PRO A 67 18.63 8.27 7.08
N ALA A 68 19.82 7.78 7.38
CA ALA A 68 20.01 6.65 8.28
C ALA A 68 19.19 6.83 9.55
N ARG A 69 18.51 5.77 9.99
CA ARG A 69 17.77 5.77 11.25
C ARG A 69 16.66 6.84 11.31
N SER A 70 15.99 7.08 10.19
CA SER A 70 14.90 8.06 10.08
C SER A 70 13.71 7.49 9.32
N GLN A 71 12.65 8.31 9.16
CA GLN A 71 11.44 7.91 8.46
C GLN A 71 10.96 9.03 7.54
N HIS A 72 10.27 8.62 6.47
CA HIS A 72 9.48 9.48 5.61
C HIS A 72 8.00 9.10 5.77
N VAL A 73 7.12 10.09 5.72
CA VAL A 73 5.67 9.90 5.87
C VAL A 73 4.96 10.59 4.72
N GLU A 74 4.10 9.85 4.03
CA GLU A 74 3.13 10.41 3.07
C GLU A 74 1.72 9.92 3.40
N ASP A 75 0.71 10.65 2.91
CA ASP A 75 -0.65 10.13 2.91
C ASP A 75 -0.78 9.06 1.83
N LEU A 76 -1.54 8.00 2.11
CA LEU A 76 -1.86 7.01 1.09
C LEU A 76 -2.60 7.70 -0.07
N ARG A 77 -2.23 7.32 -1.30
CA ARG A 77 -2.76 7.94 -2.51
C ARG A 77 -3.91 7.12 -3.07
N LYS A 78 -4.94 7.82 -3.57
CA LYS A 78 -5.98 7.19 -4.38
C LYS A 78 -5.44 6.96 -5.79
N PRO A 79 -5.79 5.82 -6.43
CA PRO A 79 -5.61 5.66 -7.86
C PRO A 79 -6.20 6.85 -8.62
N ASP A 80 -5.41 7.49 -9.48
CA ASP A 80 -5.93 8.44 -10.47
C ASP A 80 -6.70 7.65 -11.52
N ILE A 81 -8.03 7.60 -11.38
CA ILE A 81 -8.93 6.85 -12.27
C ILE A 81 -8.83 7.30 -13.75
N HIS A 82 -8.37 8.51 -14.02
CA HIS A 82 -8.20 9.00 -15.39
C HIS A 82 -6.92 8.48 -16.04
N LYS A 83 -5.86 8.29 -15.25
CA LYS A 83 -4.56 7.79 -15.74
C LYS A 83 -4.45 6.27 -15.63
N CYS A 84 -5.25 5.69 -14.75
CA CYS A 84 -5.29 4.27 -14.50
C CYS A 84 -6.76 3.84 -14.37
N PRO A 85 -7.42 3.55 -15.51
CA PRO A 85 -8.86 3.27 -15.56
C PRO A 85 -9.23 1.88 -15.03
N THR A 86 -8.23 1.04 -14.77
CA THR A 86 -8.35 -0.25 -14.10
C THR A 86 -8.03 -0.08 -12.63
N ASP A 87 -8.74 -0.71 -11.70
CA ASP A 87 -8.43 -0.69 -10.25
C ASP A 87 -7.12 -1.43 -9.87
N ASP A 88 -6.14 -1.48 -10.79
CA ASP A 88 -4.86 -2.18 -10.69
C ASP A 88 -3.69 -1.20 -10.52
N CYS A 89 -3.99 0.00 -10.05
CA CYS A 89 -3.02 1.07 -9.85
C CYS A 89 -2.39 0.95 -8.47
N GLY A 90 -1.07 0.99 -8.43
CA GLY A 90 -0.31 1.04 -7.20
C GLY A 90 0.65 2.22 -7.15
N THR A 91 1.14 2.47 -5.96
CA THR A 91 2.31 3.30 -5.70
C THR A 91 3.50 2.39 -5.41
N SER A 92 4.65 2.72 -5.97
CA SER A 92 5.93 2.04 -5.74
C SER A 92 6.94 2.99 -5.12
N PHE A 93 7.52 2.56 -4.01
CA PHE A 93 8.67 3.17 -3.35
C PHE A 93 9.93 2.50 -3.86
N LYS A 94 10.62 3.16 -4.80
CA LYS A 94 11.88 2.68 -5.37
C LYS A 94 13.03 3.10 -4.48
N VAL A 95 13.76 2.14 -3.94
CA VAL A 95 14.77 2.36 -2.91
C VAL A 95 16.16 2.06 -3.46
N SER A 96 17.08 3.02 -3.30
CA SER A 96 18.49 2.94 -3.70
C SER A 96 19.43 3.27 -2.53
N LYS A 97 20.66 2.74 -2.56
CA LYS A 97 21.76 3.16 -1.67
C LYS A 97 22.52 4.38 -2.22
N THR A 98 22.20 4.86 -3.42
CA THR A 98 22.86 5.99 -4.10
C THR A 98 21.84 7.07 -4.48
N PRO A 99 22.25 8.32 -4.72
CA PRO A 99 21.36 9.41 -5.15
C PRO A 99 20.85 9.27 -6.60
N GLN A 100 20.60 8.04 -7.05
CA GLN A 100 20.04 7.69 -8.35
C GLN A 100 19.25 6.39 -8.23
N ILE A 101 18.08 6.32 -8.89
CA ILE A 101 17.41 5.04 -9.16
C ILE A 101 17.97 4.49 -10.48
N THR A 102 18.80 3.46 -10.36
CA THR A 102 19.31 2.73 -11.53
C THR A 102 18.46 1.48 -11.74
N ARG A 103 17.98 1.27 -12.97
CA ARG A 103 17.27 0.04 -13.35
C ARG A 103 18.19 -1.15 -13.09
N GLY A 104 17.68 -2.20 -12.45
CA GLY A 104 18.52 -3.35 -12.10
C GLY A 104 19.33 -3.19 -10.80
N SER A 105 19.11 -2.14 -9.99
CA SER A 105 19.81 -1.96 -8.72
C SER A 105 18.97 -1.33 -7.60
N HIS A 106 17.63 -1.48 -7.63
CA HIS A 106 16.76 -0.93 -6.59
C HIS A 106 15.76 -1.97 -6.08
N THR A 107 15.43 -1.85 -4.79
CA THR A 107 14.33 -2.58 -4.15
C THR A 107 13.06 -1.77 -4.30
N GLN A 108 11.92 -2.44 -4.37
CA GLN A 108 10.63 -1.80 -4.40
C GLN A 108 9.78 -2.25 -3.22
N PHE A 109 9.11 -1.30 -2.57
CA PHE A 109 7.95 -1.58 -1.75
C PHE A 109 6.73 -1.02 -2.48
N GLU A 110 5.70 -1.84 -2.65
CA GLU A 110 4.56 -1.48 -3.48
C GLU A 110 3.29 -1.58 -2.65
N TYR A 111 2.33 -0.70 -2.90
CA TYR A 111 0.97 -0.83 -2.39
C TYR A 111 -0.05 -0.44 -3.44
N ALA A 112 -1.25 -1.01 -3.35
CA ALA A 112 -2.38 -0.71 -4.20
C ALA A 112 -3.67 -0.72 -3.37
N ILE A 113 -4.61 0.12 -3.77
CA ILE A 113 -5.96 0.15 -3.20
C ILE A 113 -6.93 -0.33 -4.26
N LYS A 114 -7.59 -1.46 -4.01
CA LYS A 114 -8.55 -2.07 -4.93
C LYS A 114 -9.82 -2.46 -4.19
N HIS A 115 -10.96 -2.01 -4.70
CA HIS A 115 -12.28 -2.21 -4.07
C HIS A 115 -12.30 -1.84 -2.57
N GLY A 116 -11.60 -0.77 -2.18
CA GLY A 116 -11.50 -0.34 -0.78
C GLY A 116 -10.64 -1.23 0.11
N MET A 117 -9.88 -2.18 -0.45
CA MET A 117 -8.94 -3.03 0.26
C MET A 117 -7.50 -2.63 -0.04
N MET A 118 -6.65 -2.70 0.98
CA MET A 118 -5.22 -2.47 0.89
C MET A 118 -4.47 -3.74 0.50
N TYR A 119 -3.61 -3.64 -0.51
CA TYR A 119 -2.68 -4.68 -0.97
C TYR A 119 -1.26 -4.12 -1.01
N TYR A 120 -0.27 -4.97 -0.78
CA TYR A 120 1.14 -4.58 -0.83
C TYR A 120 2.06 -5.77 -1.03
N ASP A 121 3.26 -5.48 -1.50
CA ASP A 121 4.32 -6.46 -1.69
C ASP A 121 5.71 -5.82 -1.60
N ILE A 122 6.71 -6.69 -1.51
CA ILE A 122 8.13 -6.34 -1.60
C ILE A 122 8.63 -6.91 -2.92
N SER A 123 9.40 -6.14 -3.68
CA SER A 123 9.90 -6.56 -4.97
C SER A 123 11.41 -6.34 -5.13
N PHE A 124 12.07 -7.44 -5.52
CA PHE A 124 13.47 -7.52 -5.89
C PHE A 124 13.66 -7.75 -7.38
N VAL A 125 12.60 -7.69 -8.19
CA VAL A 125 12.66 -7.95 -9.64
C VAL A 125 13.74 -7.11 -10.33
N ASP A 126 13.91 -5.88 -9.86
CA ASP A 126 14.89 -4.92 -10.36
C ASP A 126 16.24 -4.99 -9.66
N CYS A 127 16.59 -6.03 -8.91
CA CYS A 127 17.92 -6.14 -8.29
C CYS A 127 18.38 -7.57 -7.97
N ALA A 128 17.48 -8.54 -7.98
CA ALA A 128 17.79 -9.94 -7.74
C ALA A 128 18.42 -10.61 -8.95
N GLN A 129 19.25 -11.61 -8.69
CA GLN A 129 19.86 -12.50 -9.67
C GLN A 129 19.53 -13.94 -9.27
N GLY A 130 18.48 -14.51 -9.87
CA GLY A 130 17.96 -15.81 -9.46
C GLY A 130 17.44 -15.77 -8.03
N SER A 131 18.06 -16.56 -7.14
CA SER A 131 17.70 -16.60 -5.70
C SER A 131 18.51 -15.64 -4.82
N SER A 132 19.48 -14.91 -5.38
CA SER A 132 20.23 -13.90 -4.63
C SER A 132 19.59 -12.52 -4.78
N ALA A 133 19.46 -11.80 -3.66
CA ALA A 133 19.07 -10.40 -3.60
C ALA A 133 20.15 -9.55 -2.88
N ASP A 134 21.42 -9.98 -2.91
CA ASP A 134 22.50 -9.33 -2.16
C ASP A 134 22.76 -7.88 -2.61
N THR A 135 22.41 -7.56 -3.86
CA THR A 135 22.48 -6.21 -4.44
C THR A 135 21.25 -5.35 -4.17
N CYS A 136 20.21 -5.91 -3.53
CA CYS A 136 18.96 -5.22 -3.23
C CYS A 136 19.07 -4.37 -1.96
N PRO A 137 18.85 -3.05 -2.04
CA PRO A 137 18.92 -2.16 -0.88
C PRO A 137 18.09 -2.64 0.34
N GLY A 138 18.80 -2.91 1.44
CA GLY A 138 18.22 -3.28 2.73
C GLY A 138 17.95 -4.78 2.92
N HIS A 139 18.03 -5.60 1.87
CA HIS A 139 17.83 -7.06 1.96
C HIS A 139 18.83 -7.72 2.92
N ASP A 140 20.07 -7.22 2.97
CA ASP A 140 21.14 -7.68 3.86
C ASP A 140 20.78 -7.61 5.35
N LYS A 141 19.77 -6.81 5.70
CA LYS A 141 19.30 -6.55 7.06
C LYS A 141 17.80 -6.80 7.22
N GLY A 142 17.17 -7.44 6.23
CA GLY A 142 15.76 -7.79 6.21
C GLY A 142 14.85 -6.64 5.83
N LEU A 143 13.67 -6.97 5.32
CA LEU A 143 12.63 -6.03 4.90
C LEU A 143 11.27 -6.49 5.42
N SER A 144 10.37 -5.55 5.73
CA SER A 144 9.00 -5.90 6.14
C SER A 144 8.00 -4.81 5.81
N ILE A 145 6.73 -5.21 5.68
CA ILE A 145 5.58 -4.30 5.66
C ILE A 145 4.65 -4.67 6.81
N THR A 146 4.29 -3.70 7.65
CA THR A 146 3.38 -3.90 8.79
C THR A 146 2.28 -2.83 8.78
N SER A 147 1.31 -2.96 9.68
CA SER A 147 0.23 -1.99 9.87
C SER A 147 -0.14 -1.85 11.35
N ASP A 148 -0.76 -0.73 11.70
CA ASP A 148 -1.45 -0.56 12.98
C ASP A 148 -2.78 -1.36 13.06
N ASP A 149 -3.24 -1.95 11.95
CA ASP A 149 -4.34 -2.91 11.93
C ASP A 149 -3.84 -4.37 11.93
N THR A 150 -4.20 -5.12 12.97
CA THR A 150 -3.79 -6.53 13.15
C THR A 150 -4.35 -7.51 12.12
N ARG A 151 -5.33 -7.12 11.29
CA ARG A 151 -5.87 -7.96 10.20
C ARG A 151 -4.94 -8.03 9.00
N CYS A 152 -3.95 -7.15 8.93
CA CYS A 152 -2.96 -7.10 7.86
C CYS A 152 -1.96 -8.26 7.94
N THR A 153 -1.73 -8.93 6.81
CA THR A 153 -0.71 -9.99 6.70
C THR A 153 0.67 -9.36 6.52
N ILE A 154 1.62 -9.69 7.39
CA ILE A 154 2.97 -9.11 7.38
C ILE A 154 3.91 -9.88 6.45
N PRO A 155 4.34 -9.34 5.29
CA PRO A 155 5.49 -9.87 4.57
C PRO A 155 6.76 -9.52 5.34
N LEU A 156 7.60 -10.53 5.57
CA LEU A 156 8.88 -10.39 6.26
C LEU A 156 9.95 -11.21 5.56
N CYS A 157 10.90 -10.53 4.92
CA CYS A 157 12.11 -11.14 4.44
C CYS A 157 13.20 -11.01 5.50
N GLN A 158 13.67 -12.15 6.02
CA GLN A 158 14.77 -12.20 6.96
C GLN A 158 16.09 -11.72 6.32
N PRO A 159 17.04 -11.22 7.11
CA PRO A 159 18.33 -10.73 6.61
C PRO A 159 19.04 -11.72 5.69
N GLY A 160 19.29 -11.31 4.45
CA GLY A 160 20.03 -12.09 3.45
C GLY A 160 19.36 -13.39 2.99
N GLN A 161 18.09 -13.64 3.38
CA GLN A 161 17.41 -14.90 3.05
C GLN A 161 16.68 -14.82 1.70
N TYR A 162 16.65 -15.94 0.98
CA TYR A 162 15.76 -16.13 -0.16
C TYR A 162 14.32 -16.33 0.35
N CYS A 163 13.44 -15.36 0.09
CA CYS A 163 12.08 -15.30 0.63
C CYS A 163 11.00 -15.19 -0.46
N PRO A 164 10.91 -16.13 -1.42
CA PRO A 164 10.08 -15.98 -2.62
C PRO A 164 8.57 -16.02 -2.37
N THR A 165 8.11 -16.36 -1.16
CA THR A 165 6.71 -16.29 -0.74
C THR A 165 6.34 -14.95 -0.08
N GLU A 166 7.35 -14.13 0.24
CA GLU A 166 7.20 -12.83 0.89
C GLU A 166 7.64 -11.65 0.01
N ALA A 167 8.46 -11.91 -1.02
CA ALA A 167 8.91 -10.91 -1.97
C ALA A 167 9.05 -11.47 -3.39
N TYR A 168 8.85 -10.61 -4.38
CA TYR A 168 9.07 -10.92 -5.78
C TYR A 168 10.56 -11.00 -6.11
N TYR A 169 11.03 -12.16 -6.60
CA TYR A 169 12.36 -12.31 -7.20
C TYR A 169 12.32 -12.32 -8.74
N VAL A 170 11.14 -12.54 -9.29
CA VAL A 170 10.87 -12.61 -10.74
C VAL A 170 9.50 -11.97 -11.01
N PRO A 171 9.24 -11.43 -12.22
CA PRO A 171 7.98 -10.73 -12.50
C PRO A 171 6.70 -11.59 -12.42
N GLN A 172 6.81 -12.91 -12.62
CA GLN A 172 5.66 -13.83 -12.62
C GLN A 172 5.98 -15.10 -11.82
N PRO A 173 6.04 -15.04 -10.48
CA PRO A 173 6.31 -16.17 -9.59
C PRO A 173 5.51 -17.43 -9.91
N LEU A 174 4.20 -17.30 -10.20
CA LEU A 174 3.39 -18.49 -10.51
C LEU A 174 3.86 -19.20 -11.77
N LYS A 175 4.23 -18.44 -12.80
CA LYS A 175 4.66 -19.00 -14.09
C LYS A 175 6.10 -19.49 -14.05
N THR A 176 6.98 -18.78 -13.35
CA THR A 176 8.43 -19.03 -13.37
C THR A 176 8.87 -19.99 -12.26
N LEU A 177 8.25 -19.91 -11.08
CA LEU A 177 8.64 -20.67 -9.89
C LEU A 177 7.57 -21.67 -9.43
N GLY A 178 6.34 -21.57 -9.95
CA GLY A 178 5.23 -22.44 -9.55
C GLY A 178 4.67 -22.12 -8.15
N ILE A 179 4.90 -20.91 -7.66
CA ILE A 179 4.43 -20.44 -6.34
C ILE A 179 3.44 -19.28 -6.48
N PRO A 180 2.52 -19.07 -5.53
CA PRO A 180 1.65 -17.91 -5.55
C PRO A 180 2.43 -16.60 -5.56
N GLU A 181 1.82 -15.59 -6.16
CA GLU A 181 2.26 -14.20 -6.13
C GLU A 181 2.38 -13.72 -4.65
N PRO A 182 3.51 -13.14 -4.21
CA PRO A 182 3.74 -12.76 -2.81
C PRO A 182 3.02 -11.47 -2.39
N VAL A 183 1.86 -11.19 -2.99
CA VAL A 183 1.00 -10.04 -2.63
C VAL A 183 0.29 -10.34 -1.33
N LYS A 184 0.43 -9.44 -0.37
CA LYS A 184 -0.27 -9.47 0.92
C LYS A 184 -1.32 -8.35 0.96
N GLY A 185 -2.12 -8.32 2.02
CA GLY A 185 -3.13 -7.29 2.19
C GLY A 185 -3.78 -7.35 3.55
N CYS A 186 -4.79 -6.50 3.71
CA CYS A 186 -5.50 -6.31 4.98
C CYS A 186 -6.95 -6.81 4.98
N GLY A 187 -7.35 -7.58 3.96
CA GLY A 187 -8.71 -8.11 3.86
C GLY A 187 -9.75 -6.99 3.94
N ASP A 188 -10.68 -7.11 4.90
CA ASP A 188 -11.78 -6.16 5.11
C ASP A 188 -11.43 -4.96 6.02
N ALA A 189 -10.14 -4.72 6.30
CA ALA A 189 -9.73 -3.63 7.17
C ALA A 189 -10.00 -2.22 6.62
N GLY A 190 -10.24 -2.11 5.32
CA GLY A 190 -10.41 -0.84 4.64
C GLY A 190 -9.07 -0.21 4.24
N THR A 191 -9.00 1.12 4.26
CA THR A 191 -7.80 1.90 3.84
C THR A 191 -7.39 3.00 4.82
N GLY A 192 -8.09 3.15 5.95
CA GLY A 192 -7.82 4.18 6.97
C GLY A 192 -6.66 3.88 7.93
N MET A 193 -5.88 2.83 7.69
CA MET A 193 -4.76 2.38 8.55
C MET A 193 -3.44 3.06 8.20
N THR A 194 -2.48 3.00 9.12
CA THR A 194 -1.09 3.30 8.81
C THR A 194 -0.39 2.02 8.30
N ILE A 195 0.29 2.11 7.17
CA ILE A 195 1.18 1.07 6.65
C ILE A 195 2.63 1.49 6.89
N TYR A 196 3.45 0.58 7.42
CA TYR A 196 4.88 0.80 7.69
C TYR A 196 5.73 -0.07 6.78
N MET A 197 6.42 0.53 5.81
CA MET A 197 7.39 -0.12 4.94
C MET A 197 8.78 0.06 5.55
N THR A 198 9.42 -1.03 5.98
CA THR A 198 10.66 -0.98 6.77
C THR A 198 11.82 -1.60 6.02
N ALA A 199 12.83 -0.78 5.73
CA ALA A 199 14.14 -1.24 5.26
C ALA A 199 15.07 -1.53 6.44
N CYS A 200 15.87 -2.61 6.33
CA CYS A 200 16.72 -3.12 7.40
C CYS A 200 15.93 -3.49 8.67
N SER A 201 14.84 -4.25 8.53
CA SER A 201 13.87 -4.56 9.60
C SER A 201 14.45 -5.28 10.82
N SER A 202 15.58 -5.98 10.67
CA SER A 202 16.29 -6.63 11.79
C SER A 202 17.10 -5.66 12.66
N GLU A 203 17.34 -4.44 12.18
CA GLU A 203 17.96 -3.39 13.00
C GLU A 203 17.00 -2.94 14.10
N PRO A 204 17.52 -2.40 15.24
CA PRO A 204 16.69 -1.90 16.31
C PRO A 204 15.63 -0.93 15.78
N ALA A 205 14.43 -0.99 16.33
CA ALA A 205 13.38 -0.08 15.93
C ALA A 205 13.73 1.39 16.23
N LEU A 206 13.12 2.31 15.48
CA LEU A 206 13.33 3.74 15.63
C LEU A 206 12.64 4.20 16.92
N SER A 207 13.41 4.82 17.81
CA SER A 207 12.89 5.41 19.04
C SER A 207 12.87 6.93 18.92
N ALA A 208 11.73 7.57 19.19
CA ALA A 208 11.74 8.99 19.49
C ALA A 208 12.41 9.23 20.86
N ARG A 209 13.26 10.25 20.96
CA ARG A 209 13.75 10.73 22.25
C ARG A 209 12.54 11.15 23.08
N SER A 210 12.33 10.47 24.20
CA SER A 210 11.31 10.85 25.16
C SER A 210 11.64 12.18 25.83
N VAL A 211 10.67 13.07 25.93
CA VAL A 211 10.78 14.29 26.76
C VAL A 211 10.57 13.98 28.26
N ALA A 212 10.21 12.73 28.63
CA ALA A 212 9.92 12.35 30.02
C ALA A 212 10.33 10.90 30.39
N GLY A 213 11.35 10.33 29.74
CA GLY A 213 11.88 9.00 30.07
C GLY A 213 11.09 7.78 29.55
N ARG A 214 10.01 7.97 28.77
CA ARG A 214 9.28 6.92 28.05
C ARG A 214 9.61 6.92 26.55
N ALA A 215 10.43 5.99 26.08
CA ALA A 215 10.68 5.83 24.65
C ALA A 215 9.37 5.50 23.92
N ILE A 216 9.09 6.21 22.82
CA ILE A 216 7.98 5.91 21.91
C ILE A 216 8.59 5.26 20.67
N MET A 217 8.11 4.07 20.35
CA MET A 217 8.48 3.36 19.12
C MET A 217 7.76 4.01 17.95
N LEU A 218 8.50 4.41 16.92
CA LEU A 218 7.97 5.20 15.80
C LEU A 218 7.45 4.36 14.62
N ASP A 219 7.77 3.08 14.61
CA ASP A 219 7.75 2.24 13.41
C ASP A 219 6.79 1.06 13.51
N GLY A 220 5.68 1.23 14.23
CA GLY A 220 4.56 0.29 14.23
C GLY A 220 4.83 -1.06 14.90
N ASN A 221 6.05 -1.31 15.40
CA ASN A 221 6.36 -2.50 16.18
C ASN A 221 5.61 -2.45 17.51
N MET A 222 4.48 -3.17 17.59
CA MET A 222 3.87 -3.53 18.86
C MET A 222 4.83 -4.51 19.56
N ALA A 223 5.41 -4.06 20.67
CA ALA A 223 6.31 -4.84 21.51
C ALA A 223 5.63 -6.09 22.10
#